data_AF-A0A553AJ92-F1
#
_entry.id   AF-A0A553AJ92-F1
#
_cell.length_a   1.000
_cell.length_b   1.000
_cell.length_c   1.000
_cell.angle_alpha   90.00
_cell.angle_beta   90.00
_cell.angle_gamma   90.00
#
_symmetry.space_group_name_H-M   'P 1'
#
loop_
_entity.id
_entity.type
_entity.pdbx_description
1 polymer ?
#
loop_
_entity_poly.entity_id
_entity_poly.type
_entity_poly.pdbx_seq_one_letter_code
_entity_poly.pdbx_strand_id
1 'polypeptide(L)'
;MKHKIILGLFVITTMSCNRSKSEYATLKTEKTFDFGTISIHDTVNHVFEVKNTSDKKLEISQIGTSCGCTGAIISDSIVSKNESAKIKVQFIPKKDQVGQINNSIVIEANTNPPFTTIYIKGTVKE
;
A
#
# COMPACT_ATOMS: atom_id res chain seq x y z
N MET A 1 -27.64 66.51 -4.07
CA MET A 1 -26.88 66.45 -5.34
C MET A 1 -25.43 66.12 -4.99
N LYS A 2 -24.74 65.06 -5.41
CA LYS A 2 -24.98 63.94 -6.33
C LYS A 2 -24.11 62.78 -5.83
N HIS A 3 -24.67 61.58 -5.69
CA HIS A 3 -23.95 60.31 -5.53
C HIS A 3 -22.87 60.14 -6.60
N LYS A 4 -21.72 59.57 -6.23
CA LYS A 4 -21.04 58.51 -7.01
C LYS A 4 -20.30 57.56 -6.05
N ILE A 5 -21.00 56.50 -5.67
CA ILE A 5 -20.44 55.29 -5.07
C ILE A 5 -19.67 54.58 -6.20
N ILE A 6 -18.34 54.50 -6.10
CA ILE A 6 -17.54 53.68 -7.01
C ILE A 6 -17.37 52.32 -6.34
N LEU A 7 -18.24 51.40 -6.76
CA LEU A 7 -18.24 49.99 -6.39
C LEU A 7 -17.05 49.33 -7.08
N GLY A 8 -15.93 49.17 -6.36
CA GLY A 8 -14.75 48.48 -6.86
C GLY A 8 -15.01 46.99 -7.00
N LEU A 9 -15.24 46.53 -8.23
CA LEU A 9 -15.40 45.12 -8.57
C LEU A 9 -14.02 44.43 -8.52
N PHE A 10 -13.71 43.81 -7.39
CA PHE A 10 -12.53 42.96 -7.23
C PHE A 10 -12.79 41.65 -7.98
N VAL A 11 -12.38 41.57 -9.25
CA VAL A 11 -12.50 40.34 -10.06
C VAL A 11 -11.45 39.35 -9.55
N ILE A 12 -11.87 38.49 -8.62
CA ILE A 12 -11.10 37.32 -8.21
C ILE A 12 -11.13 36.34 -9.39
N THR A 13 -10.14 36.42 -10.27
CA THR A 13 -9.92 35.41 -11.31
C THR A 13 -9.58 34.11 -10.61
N THR A 14 -10.55 33.21 -10.54
CA THR A 14 -10.34 31.85 -10.05
C THR A 14 -9.37 31.16 -11.00
N MET A 15 -8.10 31.05 -10.60
CA MET A 15 -7.15 30.13 -11.21
C MET A 15 -7.74 28.72 -11.07
N SER A 16 -8.39 28.25 -12.13
CA SER A 16 -8.79 26.86 -12.28
C SER A 16 -7.52 26.02 -12.24
N CYS A 17 -7.22 25.43 -11.08
CA CYS A 17 -6.19 24.40 -10.96
C CYS A 17 -6.71 23.18 -11.71
N ASN A 18 -6.32 23.04 -12.98
CA ASN A 18 -6.69 21.89 -13.80
C ASN A 18 -5.91 20.67 -13.27
N ARG A 19 -6.52 19.92 -12.35
CA ARG A 19 -5.92 18.72 -11.75
C ARG A 19 -6.00 17.61 -12.79
N SER A 20 -4.92 17.38 -13.54
CA SER A 20 -4.76 16.22 -14.40
C SER A 20 -5.10 14.95 -13.59
N LYS A 21 -6.16 14.25 -14.00
CA LYS A 21 -6.63 13.04 -13.33
C LYS A 21 -5.66 11.92 -13.72
N SER A 22 -4.87 11.43 -12.76
CA SER A 22 -3.89 10.36 -12.97
C SER A 22 -4.52 9.16 -13.67
N GLU A 23 -3.83 8.61 -14.68
CA GLU A 23 -4.27 7.39 -15.37
C GLU A 23 -4.18 6.14 -14.48
N TYR A 24 -3.36 6.18 -13.44
CA TYR A 24 -3.11 5.05 -12.55
C TYR A 24 -3.74 5.23 -11.19
N ALA A 25 -4.09 4.11 -10.54
CA ALA A 25 -4.48 4.10 -9.14
C ALA A 25 -3.27 4.42 -8.24
N THR A 26 -3.52 4.78 -6.98
CA THR A 26 -2.46 5.04 -6.00
C THR A 26 -2.64 4.14 -4.78
N LEU A 27 -1.69 3.22 -4.61
CA LEU A 27 -1.62 2.28 -3.50
C LEU A 27 -0.74 2.84 -2.38
N LYS A 28 -1.27 2.90 -1.16
CA LYS A 28 -0.49 3.13 0.07
C LYS A 28 -0.56 1.91 0.97
N THR A 29 0.58 1.51 1.52
CA THR A 29 0.71 0.39 2.45
C THR A 29 1.99 0.54 3.28
N GLU A 30 2.04 -0.14 4.42
CA GLU A 30 3.27 -0.33 5.18
C GLU A 30 4.31 -1.08 4.33
N LYS A 31 5.57 -0.63 4.39
CA LYS A 31 6.65 -1.19 3.56
C LYS A 31 7.36 -2.36 4.21
N THR A 32 7.38 -2.43 5.53
CA THR A 32 8.17 -3.44 6.24
C THR A 32 7.55 -3.73 7.59
N PHE A 33 7.33 -5.00 7.86
CA PHE A 33 7.01 -5.51 9.19
C PHE A 33 8.25 -6.23 9.76
N ASP A 34 8.68 -5.83 10.96
CA ASP A 34 9.76 -6.48 11.69
C ASP A 34 9.16 -7.30 12.84
N PHE A 35 9.31 -8.63 12.80
CA PHE A 35 8.80 -9.52 13.84
C PHE A 35 9.79 -9.70 15.01
N GLY A 36 10.94 -9.03 14.97
CA GLY A 36 11.97 -9.15 16.00
C GLY A 36 12.65 -10.51 15.96
N THR A 37 12.81 -11.14 17.13
CA THR A 37 13.42 -12.47 17.27
C THR A 37 12.38 -13.51 17.66
N ILE A 38 12.34 -14.63 16.93
CA ILE A 38 11.42 -15.75 17.17
C ILE A 38 12.19 -17.09 17.23
N SER A 39 11.58 -18.13 17.79
CA SER A 39 12.04 -19.51 17.65
C SER A 39 11.60 -20.09 16.29
N ILE A 40 12.31 -21.11 15.82
CA ILE A 40 11.97 -21.90 14.63
C ILE A 40 10.61 -22.61 14.73
N HIS A 41 10.07 -22.75 15.95
CA HIS A 41 8.76 -23.35 16.21
C HIS A 41 7.61 -22.33 16.20
N ASP A 42 7.92 -21.03 16.11
CA ASP A 42 6.92 -19.98 16.11
C ASP A 42 6.31 -19.77 14.73
N THR A 43 5.10 -19.21 14.70
CA THR A 43 4.44 -18.76 13.47
C THR A 43 4.18 -17.27 13.56
N VAL A 44 4.64 -16.53 12.56
CA VAL A 44 4.41 -15.08 12.48
C VAL A 44 3.21 -14.82 11.59
N ASN A 45 2.27 -14.02 12.07
CA ASN A 45 1.14 -13.53 11.28
C ASN A 45 1.15 -12.00 11.30
N HIS A 46 0.98 -11.38 10.14
CA HIS A 46 0.85 -9.93 10.01
C HIS A 46 -0.20 -9.55 8.99
N VAL A 47 -0.79 -8.37 9.15
CA VAL A 47 -1.78 -7.84 8.21
C VAL A 47 -1.31 -6.49 7.69
N PHE A 48 -0.99 -6.44 6.41
CA PHE A 48 -0.74 -5.18 5.71
C PHE A 48 -2.05 -4.60 5.23
N GLU A 49 -2.33 -3.35 5.60
CA GLU A 49 -3.45 -2.58 5.07
C GLU A 49 -3.05 -1.90 3.77
N VAL A 50 -3.78 -2.21 2.69
CA VAL A 50 -3.58 -1.65 1.36
C VAL A 50 -4.68 -0.65 1.08
N LYS A 51 -4.34 0.63 1.08
CA LYS A 51 -5.28 1.74 0.89
C LYS A 51 -5.21 2.31 -0.51
N ASN A 52 -6.36 2.47 -1.15
CA ASN A 52 -6.47 3.22 -2.40
C ASN A 52 -6.67 4.72 -2.08
N THR A 53 -5.73 5.55 -2.47
CA THR A 53 -5.77 7.01 -2.24
C THR A 53 -6.08 7.82 -3.50
N SER A 54 -6.50 7.14 -4.57
CA SER A 54 -6.81 7.74 -5.86
C SER A 54 -8.31 7.72 -6.15
N ASP A 55 -8.72 8.45 -7.19
CA ASP A 55 -10.11 8.48 -7.66
C ASP A 55 -10.48 7.28 -8.56
N LYS A 56 -9.51 6.44 -8.92
CA LYS A 56 -9.71 5.22 -9.71
C LYS A 56 -9.85 4.02 -8.79
N LYS A 57 -10.50 2.95 -9.27
CA LYS A 57 -10.45 1.66 -8.57
C LYS A 57 -9.02 1.13 -8.64
N LEU A 58 -8.48 0.71 -7.51
CA LEU A 58 -7.21 0.00 -7.44
C LEU A 58 -7.52 -1.47 -7.72
N GLU A 59 -6.89 -2.01 -8.75
CA GLU A 59 -7.04 -3.40 -9.17
C GLU A 59 -5.72 -4.11 -8.93
N ILE A 60 -5.74 -5.11 -8.06
CA ILE A 60 -4.60 -5.94 -7.69
C ILE A 60 -4.71 -7.23 -8.48
N SER A 61 -3.80 -7.43 -9.43
CA SER A 61 -3.81 -8.58 -10.34
C SER A 61 -3.15 -9.80 -9.71
N GLN A 62 -2.07 -9.60 -8.95
CA GLN A 62 -1.28 -10.69 -8.39
C GLN A 62 -0.58 -10.32 -7.08
N ILE A 63 -0.40 -11.32 -6.22
CA ILE A 63 0.50 -11.25 -5.07
C ILE A 63 1.45 -12.45 -5.14
N GLY A 64 2.75 -12.16 -5.09
CA GLY A 64 3.81 -13.17 -5.04
C GLY A 64 4.66 -13.02 -3.79
N THR A 65 5.26 -14.12 -3.33
CA THR A 65 6.21 -14.13 -2.22
C THR A 65 7.56 -14.69 -2.67
N SER A 66 8.66 -14.20 -2.09
CA SER A 66 10.01 -14.63 -2.50
C SER A 66 10.41 -16.03 -2.02
N CYS A 67 9.70 -16.61 -1.06
CA CYS A 67 9.90 -17.99 -0.60
C CYS A 67 8.56 -18.70 -0.45
N GLY A 68 8.53 -20.01 -0.71
CA GLY A 68 7.36 -20.85 -0.37
C GLY A 68 7.13 -21.04 1.14
N CYS A 69 7.90 -20.36 1.99
CA CYS A 69 7.76 -20.32 3.44
C CYS A 69 6.89 -19.15 3.93
N THR A 70 6.54 -18.23 3.03
CA THR A 70 5.68 -17.08 3.29
C THR A 70 4.44 -17.20 2.44
N GLY A 71 3.28 -17.32 3.08
CA GLY A 71 1.97 -17.27 2.43
C GLY A 71 1.39 -15.86 2.51
N ALA A 72 0.73 -15.40 1.46
CA ALA A 72 0.02 -14.13 1.44
C ALA A 72 -1.37 -14.30 0.81
N ILE A 73 -2.40 -13.77 1.46
CA ILE A 73 -3.79 -13.81 0.98
C ILE A 73 -4.37 -12.41 1.08
N ILE A 74 -5.01 -11.93 0.00
CA ILE A 74 -5.71 -10.65 -0.02
C ILE A 74 -7.21 -10.81 0.18
N SER A 75 -7.83 -9.86 0.88
CA SER A 75 -9.27 -9.86 1.13
C SER A 75 -10.12 -9.48 -0.08
N ASP A 76 -9.63 -8.57 -0.93
CA ASP A 76 -10.32 -8.08 -2.12
C ASP A 76 -9.29 -7.65 -3.18
N SER A 77 -9.49 -8.05 -4.44
CA SER A 77 -8.64 -7.66 -5.56
C SER A 77 -9.01 -6.30 -6.14
N ILE A 78 -10.18 -5.75 -5.80
CA ILE A 78 -10.64 -4.44 -6.28
C ILE A 78 -10.95 -3.54 -5.07
N VAL A 79 -10.20 -2.45 -4.93
CA VAL A 79 -10.35 -1.51 -3.81
C VAL A 79 -10.88 -0.17 -4.33
N SER A 80 -12.07 0.24 -3.88
CA SER A 80 -12.66 1.52 -4.30
C SER A 80 -11.87 2.71 -3.76
N LYS A 81 -12.18 3.90 -4.28
CA LYS A 81 -11.59 5.16 -3.82
C LYS A 81 -11.69 5.28 -2.30
N ASN A 82 -10.56 5.57 -1.65
CA ASN A 82 -10.42 5.75 -0.20
C ASN A 82 -10.70 4.51 0.67
N GLU A 83 -11.04 3.37 0.07
CA GLU A 83 -11.21 2.10 0.77
C GLU A 83 -9.88 1.39 0.96
N SER A 84 -9.91 0.30 1.72
CA SER A 84 -8.72 -0.50 2.03
C SER A 84 -9.01 -1.99 1.98
N ALA A 85 -8.04 -2.74 1.44
CA ALA A 85 -8.00 -4.19 1.51
C ALA A 85 -6.93 -4.65 2.51
N LYS A 86 -7.01 -5.90 2.93
CA LYS A 86 -6.05 -6.51 3.86
C LYS A 86 -5.28 -7.60 3.16
N ILE A 87 -3.95 -7.54 3.22
CA ILE A 87 -3.06 -8.65 2.85
C ILE A 87 -2.62 -9.33 4.14
N LYS A 88 -3.12 -10.54 4.37
CA LYS A 88 -2.71 -11.39 5.48
C LYS A 88 -1.47 -12.15 5.06
N VAL A 89 -0.36 -11.95 5.79
CA VAL A 89 0.90 -12.64 5.59
C VAL A 89 1.14 -13.59 6.74
N GLN A 90 1.51 -14.81 6.42
CA GLN A 90 1.95 -15.82 7.37
C GLN A 90 3.35 -16.28 7.00
N PHE A 91 4.26 -16.25 7.97
CA PHE A 91 5.61 -16.78 7.85
C PHE A 91 5.80 -17.94 8.83
N ILE A 92 6.18 -19.09 8.28
CA ILE A 92 6.52 -20.30 9.03
C ILE A 92 7.99 -20.61 8.74
N PRO A 93 8.89 -20.44 9.71
CA PRO A 93 10.31 -20.75 9.55
C PRO A 93 10.54 -22.21 9.15
N LYS A 94 11.54 -22.44 8.30
CA LYS A 94 12.07 -23.78 8.00
C LYS A 94 13.46 -23.94 8.60
N LYS A 95 13.92 -25.20 8.76
CA LYS A 95 15.24 -25.53 9.37
C LYS A 95 16.42 -24.78 8.76
N ASP A 96 16.37 -24.49 7.47
CA ASP A 96 17.38 -23.75 6.71
C ASP A 96 17.28 -22.22 6.87
N GLN A 97 16.38 -21.73 7.71
CA GLN A 97 16.10 -20.31 7.91
C GLN A 97 16.43 -19.81 9.32
N VAL A 98 17.37 -20.45 10.02
CA VAL A 98 17.94 -19.89 11.25
C VAL A 98 18.85 -18.71 10.88
N GLY A 99 18.70 -17.58 11.58
CA GLY A 99 19.43 -16.34 11.30
C GLY A 99 18.53 -15.19 10.82
N GLN A 100 19.10 -14.25 10.08
CA GLN A 100 18.37 -13.07 9.60
C GLN A 100 17.45 -13.43 8.44
N ILE A 101 16.20 -12.97 8.54
CA ILE A 101 15.16 -13.15 7.54
C ILE A 101 14.80 -11.80 6.92
N ASN A 102 14.65 -11.79 5.61
CA ASN A 102 14.14 -10.67 4.85
C ASN A 102 13.37 -11.17 3.63
N ASN A 103 12.11 -11.57 3.84
CA ASN A 103 11.26 -12.06 2.77
C ASN A 103 10.47 -10.89 2.18
N SER A 104 10.29 -10.93 0.86
CA SER A 104 9.52 -9.92 0.14
C SER A 104 8.18 -10.48 -0.32
N ILE A 105 7.17 -9.61 -0.31
CA ILE A 105 5.86 -9.82 -0.89
C ILE A 105 5.70 -8.75 -1.97
N VAL A 106 5.45 -9.18 -3.19
CA VAL A 106 5.29 -8.32 -4.36
C VAL A 106 3.82 -8.25 -4.71
N ILE A 107 3.29 -7.03 -4.78
CA ILE A 107 1.92 -6.72 -5.16
C ILE A 107 1.97 -6.14 -6.57
N GLU A 108 1.30 -6.79 -7.51
CA GLU A 108 1.08 -6.26 -8.86
C GLU A 108 -0.31 -5.61 -8.93
N ALA A 109 -0.36 -4.38 -9.45
CA ALA A 109 -1.59 -3.61 -9.56
C ALA A 109 -1.57 -2.64 -10.74
N ASN A 110 -2.73 -2.04 -11.03
CA ASN A 110 -2.90 -0.94 -12.00
C ASN A 110 -2.34 0.42 -11.50
N THR A 111 -1.17 0.38 -10.87
CA THR A 111 -0.40 1.53 -10.38
C THR A 111 0.77 1.85 -11.32
N ASN A 112 1.41 3.01 -11.14
CA ASN A 112 2.68 3.31 -11.79
C ASN A 112 3.71 3.72 -10.72
N PRO A 113 4.75 2.89 -10.47
CA PRO A 113 5.03 1.60 -11.10
C PRO A 113 3.98 0.50 -10.78
N PRO A 114 3.87 -0.56 -11.61
CA PRO A 114 2.85 -1.61 -11.42
C PRO A 114 3.16 -2.56 -10.27
N PHE A 115 4.42 -2.61 -9.81
CA PHE A 115 4.85 -3.47 -8.72
C PHE A 115 5.12 -2.66 -7.46
N THR A 116 4.52 -3.08 -6.36
CA THR A 116 4.84 -2.60 -5.01
C THR A 116 5.38 -3.76 -4.17
N THR A 117 6.59 -3.60 -3.67
CA THR A 117 7.19 -4.58 -2.75
C THR A 117 7.02 -4.14 -1.30
N ILE A 118 6.66 -5.09 -0.45
CA ILE A 118 6.64 -4.99 1.01
C ILE A 118 7.48 -6.13 1.60
N TYR A 119 7.92 -5.99 2.85
CA TYR A 119 8.86 -6.92 3.47
C TYR A 119 8.38 -7.43 4.82
N ILE A 120 8.71 -8.68 5.11
CA ILE A 120 8.70 -9.23 6.46
C ILE A 120 10.13 -9.61 6.85
N LYS A 121 10.61 -9.07 7.96
CA LYS A 121 11.99 -9.26 8.40
C LYS A 121 12.07 -9.56 9.90
N GLY A 122 13.20 -10.13 10.30
CA GLY A 122 13.50 -10.41 11.70
C GLY A 122 14.62 -11.44 11.82
N THR A 123 14.73 -12.09 12.98
CA THR A 123 15.73 -13.11 13.26
C THR A 123 15.06 -14.38 13.78
N VAL A 124 15.41 -15.52 13.22
CA VAL A 124 14.97 -16.84 13.71
C VAL A 124 16.12 -17.47 14.49
N LYS A 125 15.81 -18.03 15.65
CA LYS A 125 16.72 -18.84 16.47
C LYS A 125 16.18 -20.26 16.59
N GLU A 126 17.06 -21.19 16.93
CA GLU A 126 16.67 -22.55 17.31
C GLU A 126 15.73 -22.56 18.52
#